data_AF-A0A3S0EYC8-F1
#
_entry.id   AF-A0A3S0EYC8-F1
#
_cell.length_a   1.000
_cell.length_b   1.000
_cell.length_c   1.000
_cell.angle_alpha   90.00
_cell.angle_beta   90.00
_cell.angle_gamma   90.00
#
_symmetry.space_group_name_H-M   'P 1'
#
loop_
_entity.id
_entity.type
_entity.pdbx_description
1 polymer ?
#
loop_
_entity_poly.entity_id
_entity_poly.type
_entity_poly.pdbx_seq_one_letter_code
_entity_poly.pdbx_strand_id
1 'polypeptide(L)'
;MSIVRLSVVSLSALLLIGAQGASAFPTISKERFVKQFNKEKAPPPLVIRDKWAVLIGLTKYRDSKIATVRETTPNLAILSKIIKDPNAGRFVDDHITTLFDVQATKKYSQYLLTEGWLIKKALPNDLILIYVCGRASFTTDDAILCTYDTVAGSPIATGLSLTELLTEIHRRTQSKNIICVTDLAPLNPEAGAPRPLWQNMANAARVTILASNLPGQPSYQSNDMGTTLFTHYFVEGLKTNNGAMNFDSVAKYVCQSTETGARETGREQHPQYALLNENHELGAVAIGVPVKANPHEQSRLAFGHPIDQLALTRPDLLVRAGSVPPSAPAAEEGAKELHKKPAAPDPDDDDDDVQDIDYSAYMDKMKKDIQAKWKPPKGIEQRRVGVTFRINRDGSIVDGTVVESSGVEAIDQSALEALKDASPIDPLPKGAPRSVEIRYRFDWKVTQ
;
A
#
# COMPACT_ATOMS: atom_id res chain seq x y z
N MET A 1 -50.32 -38.45 -12.05
CA MET A 1 -48.96 -38.46 -12.63
C MET A 1 -48.91 -37.41 -13.72
N SER A 2 -48.40 -36.22 -13.40
CA SER A 2 -48.26 -35.11 -14.35
C SER A 2 -46.81 -35.04 -14.83
N ILE A 3 -46.62 -35.18 -16.14
CA ILE A 3 -45.33 -35.01 -16.81
C ILE A 3 -45.36 -33.64 -17.48
N VAL A 4 -44.49 -32.73 -17.02
CA VAL A 4 -44.29 -31.41 -17.62
C VAL A 4 -43.16 -31.53 -18.65
N ARG A 5 -43.47 -31.15 -19.90
CA ARG A 5 -42.51 -31.06 -21.02
C ARG A 5 -41.72 -29.75 -20.93
N LEU A 6 -40.40 -29.86 -21.00
CA LEU A 6 -39.45 -28.76 -21.15
C LEU A 6 -39.39 -28.31 -22.63
N SER A 7 -39.60 -27.02 -22.89
CA SER A 7 -39.42 -26.42 -24.20
C SER A 7 -38.02 -25.80 -24.30
N VAL A 8 -37.23 -26.33 -25.23
CA VAL A 8 -35.95 -25.76 -25.69
C VAL A 8 -36.27 -24.63 -26.67
N VAL A 9 -35.72 -23.44 -26.44
CA VAL A 9 -35.67 -22.38 -27.45
C VAL A 9 -34.22 -22.11 -27.80
N SER A 10 -33.85 -22.60 -28.98
CA SER A 10 -32.67 -22.18 -29.73
C SER A 10 -32.97 -20.85 -30.40
N LEU A 11 -32.06 -19.89 -30.35
CA LEU A 11 -32.05 -18.78 -31.30
C LEU A 11 -30.60 -18.42 -31.66
N SER A 12 -30.16 -18.98 -32.78
CA SER A 12 -29.02 -18.49 -33.55
C SER A 12 -29.44 -17.22 -34.31
N ALA A 13 -28.63 -16.17 -34.25
CA ALA A 13 -28.71 -15.07 -35.21
C ALA A 13 -27.32 -14.42 -35.46
N LEU A 14 -26.77 -14.80 -36.61
CA LEU A 14 -26.01 -14.02 -37.61
C LEU A 14 -24.94 -12.98 -37.19
N LEU A 15 -23.72 -13.29 -37.64
CA LEU A 15 -22.63 -12.37 -37.98
C LEU A 15 -23.04 -11.40 -39.12
N LEU A 16 -22.64 -10.12 -39.06
CA LEU A 16 -22.01 -9.42 -40.19
C LEU A 16 -21.24 -8.13 -39.74
N ILE A 17 -19.91 -8.26 -39.82
CA ILE A 17 -18.79 -7.31 -40.02
C ILE A 17 -19.05 -5.79 -39.98
N GLY A 18 -18.25 -5.11 -39.14
CA GLY A 18 -17.83 -3.71 -39.31
C GLY A 18 -16.53 -3.46 -38.53
N ALA A 19 -15.43 -3.21 -39.24
CA ALA A 19 -14.12 -2.92 -38.68
C ALA A 19 -13.98 -1.42 -38.31
N GLN A 20 -13.09 -1.17 -37.35
CA GLN A 20 -12.54 0.12 -36.86
C GLN A 20 -13.26 0.77 -35.66
N GLY A 21 -12.49 0.95 -34.58
CA GLY A 21 -12.83 1.79 -33.44
C GLY A 21 -12.29 1.23 -32.15
N ALA A 22 -11.30 1.89 -31.55
CA ALA A 22 -10.77 1.59 -30.22
C ALA A 22 -11.91 1.39 -29.20
N SER A 23 -12.07 0.19 -28.64
CA SER A 23 -13.11 -0.08 -27.66
C SER A 23 -12.60 0.22 -26.26
N ALA A 24 -12.94 1.41 -25.77
CA ALA A 24 -12.89 1.76 -24.36
C ALA A 24 -13.72 0.76 -23.54
N PHE A 25 -13.13 0.30 -22.43
CA PHE A 25 -13.76 -0.59 -21.45
C PHE A 25 -15.14 -0.06 -21.02
N PRO A 26 -16.19 -0.90 -20.92
CA PRO A 26 -17.45 -0.48 -20.33
C PRO A 26 -17.27 -0.35 -18.82
N THR A 27 -16.92 0.85 -18.37
CA THR A 27 -16.90 1.21 -16.94
C THR A 27 -18.35 1.26 -16.45
N ILE A 28 -18.75 0.31 -15.61
CA ILE A 28 -19.94 0.49 -14.78
C ILE A 28 -19.68 1.74 -13.95
N SER A 29 -20.48 2.80 -14.13
CA SER A 29 -20.19 4.07 -13.49
C SER A 29 -20.18 3.93 -11.96
N LYS A 30 -19.06 4.38 -11.35
CA LYS A 30 -18.81 4.39 -9.90
C LYS A 30 -20.01 4.89 -9.09
N GLU A 31 -20.78 5.81 -9.66
CA GLU A 31 -21.95 6.45 -9.06
C GLU A 31 -23.16 5.52 -8.88
N ARG A 32 -23.35 4.51 -9.74
CA ARG A 32 -24.51 3.61 -9.68
C ARG A 32 -24.33 2.53 -8.60
N PHE A 33 -23.09 2.14 -8.33
CA PHE A 33 -22.72 1.17 -7.28
C PHE A 33 -22.86 1.78 -5.87
N VAL A 34 -22.43 3.03 -5.69
CA VAL A 34 -22.49 3.75 -4.40
C VAL A 34 -23.92 3.94 -3.88
N LYS A 35 -24.90 4.10 -4.79
CA LYS A 35 -26.31 4.35 -4.41
C LYS A 35 -27.06 3.10 -3.92
N GLN A 36 -26.59 1.89 -4.22
CA GLN A 36 -27.37 0.68 -4.01
C GLN A 36 -27.25 0.06 -2.60
N PHE A 37 -26.21 0.40 -1.83
CA PHE A 37 -25.88 -0.31 -0.57
C PHE A 37 -26.03 0.49 0.72
N ASN A 38 -26.68 1.66 0.68
CA ASN A 38 -26.80 2.53 1.85
C ASN A 38 -28.21 2.53 2.47
N LYS A 39 -28.68 1.38 2.97
CA LYS A 39 -29.89 1.29 3.82
C LYS A 39 -29.80 0.12 4.81
N GLU A 40 -29.22 0.36 5.97
CA GLU A 40 -29.63 -0.21 7.26
C GLU A 40 -28.82 0.41 8.42
N LYS A 41 -29.45 0.55 9.60
CA LYS A 41 -28.84 1.20 10.77
C LYS A 41 -27.98 0.18 11.52
N ALA A 42 -26.69 0.16 11.22
CA ALA A 42 -25.71 -0.79 11.75
C ALA A 42 -25.43 -0.59 13.26
N PRO A 43 -24.98 -1.65 13.97
CA PRO A 43 -24.34 -1.51 15.29
C PRO A 43 -23.18 -0.50 15.25
N PRO A 44 -22.74 0.05 16.41
CA PRO A 44 -21.62 0.98 16.44
C PRO A 44 -20.41 0.34 15.74
N PRO A 45 -19.80 1.03 14.76
CA PRO A 45 -18.79 0.42 13.91
C PRO A 45 -17.59 -0.02 14.74
N LEU A 46 -17.10 -1.23 14.48
CA LEU A 46 -15.86 -1.76 15.05
C LEU A 46 -14.75 -0.70 14.93
N VAL A 47 -14.25 -0.24 16.08
CA VAL A 47 -13.24 0.82 16.14
C VAL A 47 -11.86 0.21 15.99
N ILE A 48 -11.19 0.52 14.88
CA ILE A 48 -9.81 0.09 14.63
C ILE A 48 -8.84 1.01 15.38
N ARG A 49 -8.01 0.42 16.25
CA ARG A 49 -7.03 1.15 17.05
C ARG A 49 -5.76 1.48 16.25
N ASP A 50 -5.27 0.50 15.52
CA ASP A 50 -4.05 0.56 14.70
C ASP A 50 -4.12 -0.50 13.58
N LYS A 51 -3.15 -0.54 12.66
CA LYS A 51 -3.17 -1.45 11.51
C LYS A 51 -1.79 -2.06 11.23
N TRP A 52 -1.76 -3.37 11.02
CA TRP A 52 -0.55 -4.17 10.74
C TRP A 52 -0.72 -4.93 9.43
N ALA A 53 0.32 -4.97 8.61
CA ALA A 53 0.31 -5.73 7.37
C ALA A 53 1.50 -6.70 7.29
N VAL A 54 1.22 -7.93 6.83
CA VAL A 54 2.24 -8.88 6.40
C VAL A 54 2.03 -9.19 4.92
N LEU A 55 3.03 -8.91 4.10
CA LEU A 55 3.00 -9.21 2.67
C LEU A 55 3.97 -10.37 2.38
N ILE A 56 3.45 -11.49 1.88
CA ILE A 56 4.25 -12.67 1.53
C ILE A 56 4.20 -12.85 0.02
N GLY A 57 5.35 -12.87 -0.64
CA GLY A 57 5.44 -13.11 -2.08
C GLY A 57 6.56 -14.07 -2.45
N LEU A 58 6.23 -15.06 -3.27
CA LEU A 58 7.17 -16.06 -3.77
C LEU A 58 7.20 -16.11 -5.30
N THR A 59 8.28 -15.60 -5.87
CA THR A 59 8.62 -15.78 -7.30
C THR A 59 9.58 -16.95 -7.49
N LYS A 60 10.45 -17.22 -6.52
CA LYS A 60 11.50 -18.23 -6.58
C LYS A 60 11.31 -19.32 -5.54
N TYR A 61 11.68 -20.53 -5.95
CA TYR A 61 11.65 -21.73 -5.15
C TYR A 61 13.00 -22.45 -5.27
N ARG A 62 13.44 -23.11 -4.20
CA ARG A 62 14.66 -23.93 -4.19
C ARG A 62 14.49 -25.15 -5.08
N ASP A 63 13.32 -25.78 -5.04
CA ASP A 63 12.96 -26.85 -5.96
C ASP A 63 12.55 -26.26 -7.31
N SER A 64 13.36 -26.49 -8.34
CA SER A 64 13.13 -25.97 -9.69
C SER A 64 11.90 -26.56 -10.38
N LYS A 65 11.29 -27.61 -9.82
CA LYS A 65 10.01 -28.16 -10.32
C LYS A 65 8.82 -27.27 -9.99
N ILE A 66 8.95 -26.35 -9.02
CA ILE A 66 7.92 -25.35 -8.73
C ILE A 66 8.11 -24.17 -9.67
N ALA A 67 7.17 -23.98 -10.58
CA ALA A 67 7.27 -22.90 -11.57
C ALA A 67 7.20 -21.51 -10.92
N THR A 68 7.94 -20.56 -11.48
CA THR A 68 7.88 -19.15 -11.07
C THR A 68 6.49 -18.54 -11.30
N VAL A 69 6.11 -17.59 -10.45
CA VAL A 69 4.97 -16.69 -10.62
C VAL A 69 5.55 -15.28 -10.74
N ARG A 70 5.59 -14.72 -11.95
CA ARG A 70 6.33 -13.48 -12.23
C ARG A 70 5.58 -12.24 -11.73
N GLU A 71 4.27 -12.36 -11.66
CA GLU A 71 3.30 -11.35 -11.24
C GLU A 71 3.43 -11.02 -9.75
N THR A 72 4.06 -11.89 -8.95
CA THR A 72 4.22 -11.68 -7.51
C THR A 72 5.08 -10.43 -7.20
N THR A 73 6.10 -10.13 -7.99
CA THR A 73 6.91 -8.92 -7.81
C THR A 73 6.08 -7.64 -8.01
N PRO A 74 5.42 -7.41 -9.16
CA PRO A 74 4.59 -6.23 -9.36
C PRO A 74 3.41 -6.18 -8.38
N ASN A 75 2.80 -7.33 -8.03
CA ASN A 75 1.74 -7.39 -7.01
C ASN A 75 2.20 -6.84 -5.65
N LEU A 76 3.36 -7.30 -5.16
CA LEU A 76 3.90 -6.81 -3.89
C LEU A 76 4.34 -5.34 -3.97
N ALA A 77 4.94 -4.93 -5.09
CA ALA A 77 5.37 -3.55 -5.27
C ALA A 77 4.19 -2.58 -5.23
N ILE A 78 3.10 -2.87 -5.96
CA ILE A 78 1.91 -2.02 -5.93
C ILE A 78 1.23 -2.06 -4.56
N LEU A 79 1.10 -3.22 -3.92
CA LEU A 79 0.45 -3.32 -2.62
C LEU A 79 1.25 -2.61 -1.53
N SER A 80 2.57 -2.77 -1.48
CA SER A 80 3.42 -2.07 -0.52
C SER A 80 3.27 -0.55 -0.64
N LYS A 81 3.11 -0.02 -1.86
CA LYS A 81 2.81 1.40 -2.09
C LYS A 81 1.41 1.77 -1.57
N ILE A 82 0.38 1.02 -1.96
CA ILE A 82 -1.02 1.38 -1.73
C ILE A 82 -1.47 1.20 -0.28
N ILE A 83 -0.93 0.24 0.44
CA ILE A 83 -1.24 0.10 1.86
C ILE A 83 -0.70 1.27 2.69
N LYS A 84 0.40 1.92 2.26
CA LYS A 84 0.97 3.10 2.94
C LYS A 84 0.31 4.42 2.54
N ASP A 85 -0.37 4.43 1.40
CA ASP A 85 -0.92 5.63 0.81
C ASP A 85 -1.90 6.33 1.79
N PRO A 86 -1.70 7.63 2.09
CA PRO A 86 -2.56 8.40 3.00
C PRO A 86 -4.00 8.57 2.50
N ASN A 87 -4.24 8.26 1.23
CA ASN A 87 -5.52 8.33 0.53
C ASN A 87 -6.07 6.94 0.21
N ALA A 88 -5.39 5.86 0.62
CA ALA A 88 -5.89 4.49 0.53
C ALA A 88 -5.66 3.76 1.85
N GLY A 89 -4.60 2.95 1.96
CA GLY A 89 -4.43 2.03 3.07
C GLY A 89 -4.08 2.67 4.41
N ARG A 90 -3.36 3.80 4.47
CA ARG A 90 -2.97 4.49 5.72
C ARG A 90 -2.29 3.58 6.78
N PHE A 91 -1.51 2.59 6.37
CA PHE A 91 -0.66 1.80 7.28
C PHE A 91 0.66 2.55 7.52
N VAL A 92 1.17 2.48 8.74
CA VAL A 92 2.49 3.04 9.10
C VAL A 92 3.59 2.08 8.61
N ASP A 93 4.71 2.62 8.13
CA ASP A 93 5.80 1.81 7.52
C ASP A 93 6.33 0.73 8.49
N ASP A 94 6.54 1.07 9.77
CA ASP A 94 7.00 0.15 10.82
C ASP A 94 6.00 -0.96 11.19
N HIS A 95 4.75 -0.84 10.72
CA HIS A 95 3.68 -1.83 10.92
C HIS A 95 3.51 -2.76 9.73
N ILE A 96 4.39 -2.66 8.73
CA ILE A 96 4.38 -3.48 7.54
C ILE A 96 5.64 -4.34 7.54
N THR A 97 5.47 -5.63 7.28
CA THR A 97 6.61 -6.52 7.00
C THR A 97 6.37 -7.26 5.70
N THR A 98 7.45 -7.49 4.94
CA THR A 98 7.40 -8.20 3.67
C THR A 98 8.34 -9.40 3.71
N LEU A 99 7.81 -10.58 3.44
CA LEU A 99 8.58 -11.81 3.21
C LEU A 99 8.63 -12.09 1.72
N PHE A 100 9.82 -12.04 1.14
CA PHE A 100 10.01 -12.21 -0.30
C PHE A 100 11.05 -13.28 -0.64
N ASP A 101 10.69 -14.15 -1.58
CA ASP A 101 11.54 -15.21 -2.13
C ASP A 101 12.30 -15.99 -1.03
N VAL A 102 13.64 -15.93 -1.04
CA VAL A 102 14.55 -16.69 -0.18
C VAL A 102 14.30 -16.51 1.31
N GLN A 103 13.68 -15.39 1.71
CA GLN A 103 13.32 -15.14 3.10
C GLN A 103 12.04 -15.89 3.51
N ALA A 104 11.12 -16.12 2.57
CA ALA A 104 9.84 -16.77 2.80
C ALA A 104 9.99 -18.30 2.88
N THR A 105 10.80 -18.79 3.83
CA THR A 105 10.89 -20.21 4.20
C THR A 105 9.77 -20.60 5.17
N LYS A 106 9.39 -21.89 5.22
CA LYS A 106 8.35 -22.37 6.15
C LYS A 106 8.65 -21.94 7.59
N LYS A 107 9.85 -22.22 8.07
CA LYS A 107 10.29 -21.94 9.45
C LYS A 107 10.32 -20.44 9.76
N TYR A 108 10.88 -19.62 8.86
CA TYR A 108 11.00 -18.18 9.12
C TYR A 108 9.65 -17.48 9.05
N SER A 109 8.78 -17.85 8.09
CA SER A 109 7.41 -17.33 8.01
C SER A 109 6.64 -17.66 9.29
N GLN A 110 6.68 -18.90 9.78
CA GLN A 110 6.06 -19.27 11.04
C GLN A 110 6.61 -18.43 12.20
N TYR A 111 7.95 -18.41 12.38
CA TYR A 111 8.58 -17.63 13.43
C TYR A 111 8.16 -16.15 13.40
N LEU A 112 8.24 -15.47 12.26
CA LEU A 112 7.98 -14.03 12.17
C LEU A 112 6.52 -13.70 12.54
N LEU A 113 5.56 -14.47 12.00
CA LEU A 113 4.14 -14.21 12.19
C LEU A 113 3.60 -14.71 13.53
N THR A 114 4.14 -15.78 14.11
CA THR A 114 3.59 -16.38 15.34
C THR A 114 4.45 -16.16 16.57
N GLU A 115 5.70 -15.69 16.47
CA GLU A 115 6.60 -15.50 17.62
C GLU A 115 7.36 -14.17 17.63
N GLY A 116 7.96 -13.81 16.50
CA GLY A 116 9.04 -12.83 16.41
C GLY A 116 8.56 -11.39 16.32
N TRP A 117 7.45 -11.13 15.63
CA TRP A 117 7.06 -9.77 15.25
C TRP A 117 5.57 -9.49 15.44
N LEU A 118 4.69 -10.12 14.65
CA LEU A 118 3.28 -9.72 14.57
C LEU A 118 2.56 -9.85 15.93
N ILE A 119 2.62 -11.02 16.55
CA ILE A 119 1.94 -11.28 17.83
C ILE A 119 2.49 -10.46 19.02
N LYS A 120 3.74 -9.97 18.92
CA LYS A 120 4.37 -9.17 19.97
C LYS A 120 3.96 -7.70 19.89
N LYS A 121 3.49 -7.25 18.72
CA LYS A 121 3.21 -5.85 18.44
C LYS A 121 1.72 -5.55 18.29
N ALA A 122 0.93 -6.47 17.74
CA ALA A 122 -0.50 -6.27 17.55
C ALA A 122 -1.26 -6.31 18.89
N LEU A 123 -1.97 -5.23 19.20
CA LEU A 123 -2.76 -5.05 20.41
C LEU A 123 -4.26 -5.23 20.13
N PRO A 124 -5.13 -5.35 21.16
CA PRO A 124 -6.56 -5.48 20.94
C PRO A 124 -7.12 -4.41 20.00
N ASN A 125 -8.05 -4.82 19.12
CA ASN A 125 -8.72 -3.98 18.12
C ASN A 125 -7.83 -3.43 16.98
N ASP A 126 -6.59 -3.88 16.84
CA ASP A 126 -5.78 -3.58 15.66
C ASP A 126 -6.29 -4.36 14.43
N LEU A 127 -6.30 -3.77 13.24
CA LEU A 127 -6.56 -4.52 12.01
C LEU A 127 -5.29 -5.23 11.55
N ILE A 128 -5.35 -6.54 11.31
CA ILE A 128 -4.24 -7.32 10.77
C ILE A 128 -4.61 -7.74 9.33
N LEU A 129 -3.83 -7.26 8.36
CA LEU A 129 -3.94 -7.64 6.95
C LEU A 129 -2.78 -8.56 6.57
N ILE A 130 -3.08 -9.78 6.12
CA ILE A 130 -2.08 -10.72 5.61
C ILE A 130 -2.35 -10.89 4.13
N TYR A 131 -1.41 -10.49 3.28
CA TYR A 131 -1.48 -10.74 1.84
C TYR A 131 -0.48 -11.83 1.46
N VAL A 132 -0.94 -12.84 0.73
CA VAL A 132 -0.12 -13.98 0.30
C VAL A 132 -0.22 -14.15 -1.20
N CYS A 133 0.92 -14.14 -1.90
CA CYS A 133 1.00 -14.38 -3.34
C CYS A 133 2.10 -15.39 -3.67
N GLY A 134 1.80 -16.36 -4.53
CA GLY A 134 2.73 -17.42 -4.92
C GLY A 134 2.00 -18.67 -5.38
N ARG A 135 2.63 -19.84 -5.22
CA ARG A 135 2.01 -21.14 -5.52
C ARG A 135 1.45 -21.82 -4.29
N ALA A 136 0.36 -22.57 -4.46
CA ALA A 136 -0.19 -23.40 -3.41
C ALA A 136 -0.65 -24.77 -3.93
N SER A 137 -0.51 -25.78 -3.08
CA SER A 137 -1.18 -27.08 -3.25
C SER A 137 -2.45 -27.06 -2.42
N PHE A 138 -3.57 -27.47 -2.99
CA PHE A 138 -4.86 -27.40 -2.33
C PHE A 138 -5.34 -28.80 -1.92
N THR A 139 -5.75 -28.94 -0.67
CA THR A 139 -6.37 -30.16 -0.15
C THR A 139 -7.88 -29.93 0.03
N THR A 140 -8.59 -30.87 0.66
CA THR A 140 -10.01 -30.71 0.98
C THR A 140 -10.25 -29.54 1.94
N ASP A 141 -9.36 -29.34 2.92
CA ASP A 141 -9.58 -28.45 4.07
C ASP A 141 -8.49 -27.39 4.24
N ASP A 142 -7.48 -27.36 3.36
CA ASP A 142 -6.37 -26.42 3.47
C ASP A 142 -5.78 -26.00 2.11
N ALA A 143 -5.18 -24.82 2.10
CA ALA A 143 -4.29 -24.33 1.06
C ALA A 143 -2.85 -24.33 1.60
N ILE A 144 -2.01 -25.20 1.04
CA ILE A 144 -0.61 -25.33 1.42
C ILE A 144 0.23 -24.40 0.56
N LEU A 145 0.66 -23.28 1.12
CA LEU A 145 1.55 -22.34 0.45
C LEU A 145 2.91 -22.99 0.20
N CYS A 146 3.36 -22.97 -1.06
CA CYS A 146 4.72 -23.29 -1.41
C CYS A 146 5.62 -22.16 -0.91
N THR A 147 6.45 -22.43 0.09
CA THR A 147 7.52 -21.56 0.57
C THR A 147 8.80 -21.79 -0.24
N TYR A 148 9.82 -20.95 -0.06
CA TYR A 148 11.08 -21.07 -0.80
C TYR A 148 11.72 -22.46 -0.70
N ASP A 149 11.59 -23.12 0.44
CA ASP A 149 12.14 -24.42 0.79
C ASP A 149 11.17 -25.60 0.59
N THR A 150 9.99 -25.37 -0.01
CA THR A 150 9.04 -26.43 -0.34
C THR A 150 9.59 -27.36 -1.42
N VAL A 151 9.29 -28.65 -1.27
CA VAL A 151 9.59 -29.71 -2.25
C VAL A 151 8.33 -30.03 -3.03
N ALA A 152 8.38 -29.93 -4.37
CA ALA A 152 7.21 -30.04 -5.25
C ALA A 152 6.48 -31.39 -5.13
N GLY A 153 7.24 -32.47 -4.85
CA GLY A 153 6.70 -33.82 -4.70
C GLY A 153 6.05 -34.09 -3.33
N SER A 154 6.21 -33.20 -2.36
CA SER A 154 5.68 -33.36 -1.01
C SER A 154 5.24 -32.02 -0.38
N PRO A 155 4.35 -31.26 -1.03
CA PRO A 155 3.99 -29.92 -0.60
C PRO A 155 3.32 -29.92 0.77
N ILE A 156 2.48 -30.90 1.10
CA ILE A 156 1.80 -31.00 2.41
C ILE A 156 2.81 -31.07 3.57
N ALA A 157 3.86 -31.87 3.44
CA ALA A 157 4.86 -32.04 4.50
C ALA A 157 5.83 -30.83 4.58
N THR A 158 6.23 -30.30 3.43
CA THR A 158 7.34 -29.33 3.33
C THR A 158 6.89 -27.87 3.17
N GLY A 159 5.67 -27.63 2.73
CA GLY A 159 5.05 -26.31 2.58
C GLY A 159 4.36 -25.84 3.86
N LEU A 160 3.81 -24.63 3.79
CA LEU A 160 3.19 -23.94 4.91
C LEU A 160 1.66 -24.08 4.84
N SER A 161 1.07 -24.79 5.80
CA SER A 161 -0.38 -24.81 6.00
C SER A 161 -0.88 -23.41 6.33
N LEU A 162 -1.78 -22.87 5.50
CA LEU A 162 -2.39 -21.57 5.79
C LEU A 162 -3.44 -21.69 6.88
N THR A 163 -4.21 -22.78 6.95
CA THR A 163 -5.16 -23.01 8.04
C THR A 163 -4.45 -23.05 9.39
N GLU A 164 -3.37 -23.82 9.55
CA GLU A 164 -2.60 -23.89 10.80
C GLU A 164 -1.98 -22.54 11.16
N LEU A 165 -1.36 -21.87 10.18
CA LEU A 165 -0.73 -20.56 10.38
C LEU A 165 -1.76 -19.52 10.86
N LEU A 166 -2.89 -19.40 10.16
CA LEU A 166 -3.92 -18.41 10.49
C LEU A 166 -4.58 -18.73 11.84
N THR A 167 -4.81 -20.02 12.13
CA THR A 167 -5.31 -20.47 13.44
C THR A 167 -4.35 -20.06 14.55
N GLU A 168 -3.04 -20.26 14.35
CA GLU A 168 -2.03 -19.94 15.36
C GLU A 168 -1.87 -18.42 15.55
N ILE A 169 -1.91 -17.65 14.47
CA ILE A 169 -1.95 -16.18 14.52
C ILE A 169 -3.17 -15.75 15.32
N HIS A 170 -4.38 -16.19 14.93
CA HIS A 170 -5.63 -15.86 15.62
C HIS A 170 -5.56 -16.23 17.10
N ARG A 171 -5.05 -17.41 17.44
CA ARG A 171 -4.96 -17.88 18.82
C ARG A 171 -4.02 -17.02 19.67
N ARG A 172 -2.86 -16.63 19.13
CA ARG A 172 -1.79 -15.97 19.90
C ARG A 172 -1.83 -14.46 19.90
N THR A 173 -2.37 -13.84 18.86
CA THR A 173 -2.50 -12.38 18.80
C THR A 173 -3.61 -11.89 19.73
N GLN A 174 -3.49 -10.65 20.20
CA GLN A 174 -4.54 -10.00 21.00
C GLN A 174 -5.67 -9.46 20.12
N SER A 175 -5.42 -9.11 18.85
CA SER A 175 -6.47 -8.64 17.94
C SER A 175 -7.08 -9.73 17.08
N LYS A 176 -8.40 -9.87 17.11
CA LYS A 176 -9.13 -10.87 16.31
C LYS A 176 -9.62 -10.33 14.96
N ASN A 177 -9.25 -9.10 14.61
CA ASN A 177 -9.61 -8.44 13.36
C ASN A 177 -8.58 -8.80 12.28
N ILE A 178 -8.67 -10.02 11.76
CA ILE A 178 -7.68 -10.57 10.82
C ILE A 178 -8.35 -10.79 9.46
N ILE A 179 -7.77 -10.17 8.44
CA ILE A 179 -8.11 -10.35 7.03
C ILE A 179 -6.93 -11.02 6.33
N CYS A 180 -7.17 -12.17 5.71
CA CYS A 180 -6.20 -12.83 4.84
C CYS A 180 -6.63 -12.67 3.37
N VAL A 181 -5.78 -12.10 2.54
CA VAL A 181 -5.98 -11.94 1.10
C VAL A 181 -5.02 -12.86 0.39
N THR A 182 -5.54 -13.80 -0.41
CA THR A 182 -4.71 -14.82 -1.07
C THR A 182 -4.79 -14.68 -2.58
N ASP A 183 -3.64 -14.47 -3.22
CA ASP A 183 -3.49 -14.48 -4.67
C ASP A 183 -2.60 -15.65 -5.12
N LEU A 184 -3.19 -16.84 -5.17
CA LEU A 184 -2.45 -18.09 -5.23
C LEU A 184 -2.68 -18.82 -6.55
N ALA A 185 -1.59 -19.07 -7.28
CA ALA A 185 -1.61 -19.98 -8.41
C ALA A 185 -1.53 -21.44 -7.92
N PRO A 186 -2.21 -22.39 -8.56
CA PRO A 186 -2.11 -23.79 -8.18
C PRO A 186 -0.72 -24.34 -8.53
N LEU A 187 -0.15 -25.17 -7.64
CA LEU A 187 1.06 -25.93 -7.93
C LEU A 187 0.82 -26.88 -9.10
N ASN A 188 -0.30 -27.61 -9.04
CA ASN A 188 -0.80 -28.45 -10.11
C ASN A 188 -2.19 -27.93 -10.48
N PRO A 189 -2.40 -27.41 -11.70
CA PRO A 189 -3.72 -26.98 -12.14
C PRO A 189 -4.69 -28.16 -12.16
N GLU A 190 -5.88 -27.95 -11.61
CA GLU A 190 -6.98 -28.90 -11.68
C GLU A 190 -8.21 -28.16 -12.20
N ALA A 191 -9.22 -28.89 -12.69
CA ALA A 191 -10.52 -28.30 -12.94
C ALA A 191 -11.06 -27.85 -11.56
N GLY A 192 -10.93 -26.56 -11.25
CA GLY A 192 -11.28 -26.04 -9.92
C GLY A 192 -12.76 -26.19 -9.68
N ALA A 193 -13.15 -27.32 -9.10
CA ALA A 193 -14.52 -27.58 -8.73
C ALA A 193 -14.89 -26.65 -7.56
N PRO A 194 -16.08 -26.03 -7.59
CA PRO A 194 -16.55 -25.22 -6.49
C PRO A 194 -16.67 -26.10 -5.24
N ARG A 195 -15.72 -25.92 -4.33
CA ARG A 195 -15.73 -26.51 -3.00
C ARG A 195 -15.60 -25.38 -1.97
N PRO A 196 -16.26 -25.48 -0.81
CA PRO A 196 -16.30 -24.41 0.18
C PRO A 196 -14.98 -24.31 0.98
N LEU A 197 -13.83 -24.55 0.35
CA LEU A 197 -12.51 -24.56 1.00
C LEU A 197 -12.27 -23.26 1.76
N TRP A 198 -12.40 -22.12 1.08
CA TRP A 198 -12.09 -20.82 1.68
C TRP A 198 -13.01 -20.49 2.86
N GLN A 199 -14.29 -20.86 2.78
CA GLN A 199 -15.22 -20.69 3.91
C GLN A 199 -14.90 -21.63 5.07
N ASN A 200 -14.55 -22.89 4.79
CA ASN A 200 -14.14 -23.85 5.82
C ASN A 200 -12.86 -23.38 6.52
N MET A 201 -11.87 -22.92 5.77
CA MET A 201 -10.63 -22.34 6.30
C MET A 201 -10.90 -21.09 7.14
N ALA A 202 -11.73 -20.16 6.65
CA ALA A 202 -12.12 -18.96 7.37
C ALA A 202 -12.77 -19.29 8.73
N ASN A 203 -13.69 -20.25 8.75
CA ASN A 203 -14.34 -20.73 9.96
C ASN A 203 -13.37 -21.43 10.91
N ALA A 204 -12.54 -22.35 10.40
CA ALA A 204 -11.59 -23.12 11.19
C ALA A 204 -10.52 -22.23 11.85
N ALA A 205 -9.95 -21.31 11.08
CA ALA A 205 -8.93 -20.38 11.56
C ALA A 205 -9.51 -19.15 12.29
N ARG A 206 -10.84 -18.95 12.22
CA ARG A 206 -11.55 -17.79 12.77
C ARG A 206 -11.00 -16.47 12.22
N VAL A 207 -10.86 -16.39 10.90
CA VAL A 207 -10.40 -15.20 10.16
C VAL A 207 -11.27 -14.95 8.93
N THR A 208 -11.26 -13.73 8.41
CA THR A 208 -11.91 -13.42 7.13
C THR A 208 -10.92 -13.64 5.98
N ILE A 209 -11.35 -14.28 4.89
CA ILE A 209 -10.51 -14.59 3.72
C ILE A 209 -11.09 -13.98 2.44
N LEU A 210 -10.24 -13.34 1.64
CA LEU A 210 -10.54 -12.94 0.25
C LEU A 210 -9.54 -13.62 -0.69
N ALA A 211 -10.01 -14.58 -1.47
CA ALA A 211 -9.18 -15.38 -2.35
C ALA A 211 -9.37 -15.01 -3.83
N SER A 212 -8.29 -15.03 -4.61
CA SER A 212 -8.30 -14.60 -6.01
C SER A 212 -8.99 -15.54 -6.98
N ASN A 213 -9.22 -16.79 -6.56
CA ASN A 213 -9.70 -17.87 -7.39
C ASN A 213 -10.31 -19.02 -6.57
N LEU A 214 -11.05 -19.89 -7.26
CA LEU A 214 -11.42 -21.19 -6.73
C LEU A 214 -10.17 -22.04 -6.52
N PRO A 215 -10.17 -22.94 -5.52
CA PRO A 215 -9.05 -23.86 -5.30
C PRO A 215 -8.73 -24.64 -6.58
N GLY A 216 -7.48 -24.59 -7.02
CA GLY A 216 -7.03 -25.27 -8.25
C GLY A 216 -7.22 -24.47 -9.55
N GLN A 217 -8.03 -23.39 -9.58
CA GLN A 217 -8.09 -22.47 -10.72
C GLN A 217 -6.83 -21.59 -10.77
N PRO A 218 -6.37 -21.15 -11.95
CA PRO A 218 -5.31 -20.16 -12.07
C PRO A 218 -5.73 -18.75 -11.59
N SER A 219 -4.75 -17.90 -11.29
CA SER A 219 -4.91 -16.45 -11.16
C SER A 219 -4.14 -15.80 -12.31
N TYR A 220 -4.83 -15.01 -13.13
CA TYR A 220 -4.28 -14.48 -14.38
C TYR A 220 -3.66 -13.10 -14.22
N GLN A 221 -2.65 -12.83 -15.04
CA GLN A 221 -2.07 -11.49 -15.21
C GLN A 221 -3.10 -10.53 -15.83
N SER A 222 -3.07 -9.26 -15.41
CA SER A 222 -3.76 -8.16 -16.06
C SER A 222 -3.00 -7.70 -17.31
N ASN A 223 -3.72 -7.26 -18.34
CA ASN A 223 -3.09 -6.89 -19.61
C ASN A 223 -2.25 -5.60 -19.52
N ASP A 224 -2.57 -4.70 -18.57
CA ASP A 224 -2.12 -3.31 -18.64
C ASP A 224 -1.10 -2.92 -17.55
N MET A 225 -0.92 -3.73 -16.50
CA MET A 225 -0.16 -3.30 -15.30
C MET A 225 0.89 -4.29 -14.78
N GLY A 226 1.05 -5.44 -15.44
CA GLY A 226 1.99 -6.49 -15.03
C GLY A 226 1.60 -7.24 -13.74
N THR A 227 0.62 -6.75 -12.98
CA THR A 227 0.02 -7.41 -11.80
C THR A 227 -0.95 -8.50 -12.22
N THR A 228 -1.52 -9.24 -11.27
CA THR A 228 -2.71 -10.08 -11.54
C THR A 228 -3.97 -9.22 -11.71
N LEU A 229 -5.00 -9.76 -12.39
CA LEU A 229 -6.34 -9.17 -12.47
C LEU A 229 -6.90 -8.90 -11.07
N PHE A 230 -6.79 -9.90 -10.20
CA PHE A 230 -7.27 -9.79 -8.82
C PHE A 230 -6.56 -8.68 -8.04
N THR A 231 -5.22 -8.65 -8.04
CA THR A 231 -4.48 -7.64 -7.30
C THR A 231 -4.70 -6.23 -7.87
N HIS A 232 -4.88 -6.11 -9.18
CA HIS A 232 -5.24 -4.85 -9.83
C HIS A 232 -6.57 -4.29 -9.26
N TYR A 233 -7.65 -5.08 -9.28
CA TYR A 233 -8.94 -4.65 -8.76
C TYR A 233 -8.94 -4.49 -7.24
N PHE A 234 -8.15 -5.28 -6.50
CA PHE A 234 -8.01 -5.11 -5.06
C PHE A 234 -7.39 -3.75 -4.72
N VAL A 235 -6.33 -3.36 -5.42
CA VAL A 235 -5.72 -2.04 -5.29
C VAL A 235 -6.71 -0.92 -5.66
N GLU A 236 -7.48 -1.09 -6.73
CA GLU A 236 -8.50 -0.11 -7.11
C GLU A 236 -9.58 0.05 -6.05
N GLY A 237 -10.08 -1.06 -5.50
CA GLY A 237 -11.02 -1.07 -4.40
C GLY A 237 -10.49 -0.36 -3.16
N LEU A 238 -9.22 -0.60 -2.78
CA LEU A 238 -8.57 0.07 -1.65
C LEU A 238 -8.44 1.59 -1.83
N LYS A 239 -8.29 2.08 -3.06
CA LYS A 239 -8.22 3.52 -3.36
C LYS A 239 -9.59 4.20 -3.38
N THR A 240 -10.67 3.43 -3.50
CA THR A 240 -12.00 3.97 -3.73
C THR A 240 -12.49 4.76 -2.50
N ASN A 241 -13.13 5.90 -2.76
CA ASN A 241 -13.60 6.83 -1.72
C ASN A 241 -12.49 7.22 -0.73
N ASN A 242 -11.29 7.49 -1.22
CA ASN A 242 -10.13 7.85 -0.40
C ASN A 242 -9.82 6.82 0.70
N GLY A 243 -9.99 5.53 0.38
CA GLY A 243 -9.79 4.42 1.31
C GLY A 243 -10.89 4.23 2.35
N ALA A 244 -12.01 4.95 2.25
CA ALA A 244 -13.14 4.86 3.17
C ALA A 244 -14.20 3.83 2.77
N MET A 245 -14.01 3.12 1.64
CA MET A 245 -14.91 2.02 1.27
C MET A 245 -14.74 0.84 2.24
N ASN A 246 -15.87 0.31 2.73
CA ASN A 246 -15.85 -0.85 3.62
C ASN A 246 -15.37 -2.12 2.91
N PHE A 247 -14.83 -3.06 3.68
CA PHE A 247 -14.20 -4.25 3.13
C PHE A 247 -15.20 -5.15 2.38
N ASP A 248 -16.44 -5.25 2.82
CA ASP A 248 -17.51 -5.96 2.11
C ASP A 248 -17.70 -5.45 0.68
N SER A 249 -17.73 -4.13 0.50
CA SER A 249 -17.91 -3.51 -0.82
C SER A 249 -16.66 -3.69 -1.67
N VAL A 250 -15.47 -3.55 -1.07
CA VAL A 250 -14.20 -3.84 -1.76
C VAL A 250 -14.16 -5.30 -2.22
N ALA A 251 -14.45 -6.26 -1.34
CA ALA A 251 -14.43 -7.68 -1.65
C ALA A 251 -15.44 -8.04 -2.75
N LYS A 252 -16.68 -7.53 -2.68
CA LYS A 252 -17.70 -7.72 -3.73
C LYS A 252 -17.27 -7.14 -5.07
N TYR A 253 -16.72 -5.92 -5.07
CA TYR A 253 -16.18 -5.28 -6.27
C TYR A 253 -15.04 -6.11 -6.88
N VAL A 254 -14.06 -6.50 -6.08
CA VAL A 254 -12.92 -7.32 -6.53
C VAL A 254 -13.41 -8.64 -7.12
N CYS A 255 -14.37 -9.29 -6.45
CA CYS A 255 -14.90 -10.55 -6.94
C CYS A 255 -15.54 -10.39 -8.32
N GLN A 256 -16.45 -9.43 -8.45
CA GLN A 256 -17.19 -9.18 -9.69
C GLN A 256 -16.28 -8.72 -10.83
N SER A 257 -15.35 -7.79 -10.57
CA SER A 257 -14.45 -7.24 -11.59
C SER A 257 -13.43 -8.25 -12.07
N THR A 258 -12.89 -9.08 -11.17
CA THR A 258 -11.93 -10.14 -11.56
C THR A 258 -12.61 -11.20 -12.43
N GLU A 259 -13.82 -11.65 -12.05
CA GLU A 259 -14.58 -12.62 -12.84
C GLU A 259 -14.94 -12.06 -14.22
N THR A 260 -15.38 -10.80 -14.27
CA THR A 260 -15.71 -10.11 -15.53
C THR A 260 -14.48 -9.97 -16.42
N GLY A 261 -13.37 -9.47 -15.89
CA GLY A 261 -12.12 -9.28 -16.63
C GLY A 261 -11.51 -10.59 -17.14
N ALA A 262 -11.63 -11.68 -16.37
CA ALA A 262 -11.23 -13.00 -16.85
C ALA A 262 -12.11 -13.45 -18.02
N ARG A 263 -13.44 -13.32 -17.90
CA ARG A 263 -14.40 -13.73 -18.92
C ARG A 263 -14.22 -12.98 -20.25
N GLU A 264 -13.89 -11.69 -20.20
CA GLU A 264 -13.60 -10.87 -21.40
C GLU A 264 -12.42 -11.40 -22.20
N THR A 265 -11.48 -12.08 -21.55
CA THR A 265 -10.33 -12.75 -22.21
C THR A 265 -10.60 -14.23 -22.55
N GLY A 266 -11.85 -14.69 -22.43
CA GLY A 266 -12.23 -16.09 -22.64
C GLY A 266 -11.69 -17.04 -21.56
N ARG A 267 -11.41 -16.52 -20.36
CA ARG A 267 -10.86 -17.28 -19.23
C ARG A 267 -11.86 -17.33 -18.07
N GLU A 268 -11.66 -18.30 -17.19
CA GLU A 268 -12.43 -18.47 -15.97
C GLU A 268 -11.55 -18.26 -14.74
N GLN A 269 -11.91 -17.29 -13.91
CA GLN A 269 -11.30 -17.04 -12.60
C GLN A 269 -12.38 -16.58 -11.64
N HIS A 270 -12.64 -17.38 -10.60
CA HIS A 270 -13.76 -17.18 -9.68
C HIS A 270 -13.23 -16.88 -8.26
N PRO A 271 -12.95 -15.62 -7.93
CA PRO A 271 -12.56 -15.22 -6.57
C PRO A 271 -13.65 -15.53 -5.54
N GLN A 272 -13.24 -15.76 -4.30
CA GLN A 272 -14.15 -16.05 -3.19
C GLN A 272 -13.93 -15.11 -2.03
N TYR A 273 -15.03 -14.55 -1.52
CA TYR A 273 -15.05 -13.80 -0.27
C TYR A 273 -15.68 -14.65 0.82
N ALA A 274 -14.86 -15.13 1.75
CA ALA A 274 -15.25 -15.92 2.92
C ALA A 274 -15.23 -15.04 4.16
N LEU A 275 -16.37 -14.39 4.44
CA LEU A 275 -16.56 -13.60 5.66
C LEU A 275 -16.75 -14.54 6.86
N LEU A 276 -16.06 -14.23 7.97
CA LEU A 276 -16.27 -14.93 9.23
C LEU A 276 -17.56 -14.45 9.90
N ASN A 277 -18.53 -15.35 10.08
CA ASN A 277 -19.81 -15.01 10.73
C ASN A 277 -19.64 -14.48 12.17
N GLU A 278 -18.71 -15.04 12.93
CA GLU A 278 -18.42 -14.63 14.32
C GLU A 278 -17.80 -13.23 14.43
N ASN A 279 -17.23 -12.69 13.35
CA ASN A 279 -16.67 -11.33 13.27
C ASN A 279 -17.14 -10.62 11.99
N HIS A 280 -18.43 -10.72 11.68
CA HIS A 280 -19.02 -10.17 10.45
C HIS A 280 -18.91 -8.64 10.38
N GLU A 281 -18.83 -7.95 11.52
CA GLU A 281 -18.62 -6.50 11.63
C GLU A 281 -17.33 -6.04 10.94
N LEU A 282 -16.34 -6.94 10.80
CA LEU A 282 -15.10 -6.66 10.08
C LEU A 282 -15.35 -6.33 8.59
N GLY A 283 -16.42 -6.85 8.00
CA GLY A 283 -16.84 -6.50 6.64
C GLY A 283 -17.26 -5.02 6.50
N ALA A 284 -17.76 -4.42 7.57
CA ALA A 284 -18.16 -3.00 7.59
C ALA A 284 -16.98 -2.05 7.82
N VAL A 285 -15.80 -2.56 8.19
CA VAL A 285 -14.59 -1.76 8.39
C VAL A 285 -13.94 -1.43 7.05
N ALA A 286 -13.53 -0.17 6.88
CA ALA A 286 -12.66 0.22 5.77
C ALA A 286 -11.20 -0.11 6.10
N ILE A 287 -10.48 -0.82 5.23
CA ILE A 287 -9.03 -1.10 5.41
C ILE A 287 -8.26 0.22 5.54
N GLY A 288 -8.67 1.23 4.77
CA GLY A 288 -8.10 2.56 4.80
C GLY A 288 -8.54 3.44 5.96
N VAL A 289 -9.32 2.95 6.94
CA VAL A 289 -9.83 3.79 8.04
C VAL A 289 -8.69 4.58 8.73
N PRO A 290 -8.84 5.90 8.92
CA PRO A 290 -7.86 6.68 9.69
C PRO A 290 -7.87 6.23 11.15
N VAL A 291 -6.68 6.11 11.74
CA VAL A 291 -6.50 5.74 13.15
C VAL A 291 -5.91 6.95 13.89
N LYS A 292 -6.39 7.22 15.11
CA LYS A 292 -6.04 8.43 15.89
C LYS A 292 -4.53 8.65 16.11
N ALA A 293 -3.73 7.59 16.00
CA ALA A 293 -2.29 7.62 16.17
C ALA A 293 -1.49 7.67 14.86
N ASN A 294 -2.14 7.93 13.71
CA ASN A 294 -1.44 7.94 12.44
C ASN A 294 -0.48 9.15 12.36
N PRO A 295 0.85 8.96 12.21
CA PRO A 295 1.81 10.07 12.12
C PRO A 295 1.49 11.05 10.98
N HIS A 296 0.88 10.54 9.90
CA HIS A 296 0.44 11.36 8.76
C HIS A 296 -0.71 12.32 9.08
N GLU A 297 -1.48 12.09 10.15
CA GLU A 297 -2.50 13.04 10.63
C GLU A 297 -1.92 14.01 11.67
N GLN A 298 -0.93 13.59 12.47
CA GLN A 298 -0.23 14.47 13.40
C GLN A 298 0.51 15.62 12.71
N SER A 299 0.99 15.40 11.48
CA SER A 299 1.56 16.47 10.65
C SER A 299 0.52 17.44 10.06
N ARG A 300 -0.78 17.12 10.13
CA ARG A 300 -1.90 18.00 9.72
C ARG A 300 -2.56 18.72 10.89
N LEU A 301 -2.24 18.37 12.13
CA LEU A 301 -2.63 19.15 13.31
C LEU A 301 -1.73 20.38 13.43
N ALA A 302 -2.13 21.46 12.75
CA ALA A 302 -1.66 22.80 13.07
C ALA A 302 -2.12 23.16 14.49
N PHE A 303 -1.29 22.84 15.48
CA PHE A 303 -1.41 23.44 16.81
C PHE A 303 -1.00 24.91 16.70
N GLY A 304 -1.98 25.76 16.45
CA GLY A 304 -1.79 27.21 16.45
C GLY A 304 -3.03 27.91 15.93
N HIS A 305 -3.75 28.59 16.82
CA HIS A 305 -4.48 29.77 16.36
C HIS A 305 -3.44 30.70 15.73
N PRO A 306 -3.70 31.34 14.57
CA PRO A 306 -2.81 32.36 14.04
C PRO A 306 -2.63 33.43 15.13
N ILE A 307 -1.42 33.54 15.69
CA ILE A 307 -1.11 34.54 16.73
C ILE A 307 -1.20 35.97 16.16
N ASP A 308 -1.35 36.13 14.85
CA ASP A 308 -1.47 37.44 14.20
C ASP A 308 -2.88 38.06 14.23
N GLN A 309 -3.89 37.41 14.81
CA GLN A 309 -5.23 38.01 14.97
C GLN A 309 -5.67 38.25 16.42
N LEU A 310 -4.88 37.85 17.42
CA LEU A 310 -5.21 38.07 18.84
C LEU A 310 -5.13 39.54 19.26
N ALA A 311 -4.37 40.38 18.54
CA ALA A 311 -4.31 41.82 18.78
C ALA A 311 -5.53 42.59 18.21
N LEU A 312 -6.31 41.97 17.34
CA LEU A 312 -7.46 42.60 16.65
C LEU A 312 -8.82 42.22 17.25
N THR A 313 -8.89 41.22 18.14
CA THR A 313 -10.16 40.75 18.74
C THR A 313 -10.31 41.02 20.23
N ARG A 314 -9.28 41.53 20.93
CA ARG A 314 -9.30 41.74 22.40
C ARG A 314 -8.49 42.97 22.85
N PRO A 315 -9.04 44.20 22.75
CA PRO A 315 -8.36 45.41 23.22
C PRO A 315 -8.27 45.50 24.77
N ASP A 316 -8.93 44.60 25.50
CA ASP A 316 -8.98 44.51 26.96
C ASP A 316 -7.67 44.03 27.62
N LEU A 317 -6.73 43.45 26.87
CA LEU A 317 -5.53 42.81 27.42
C LEU A 317 -4.24 43.67 27.34
N LEU A 318 -4.32 44.92 26.89
CA LEU A 318 -3.17 45.85 26.85
C LEU A 318 -3.03 46.78 28.08
N VAL A 319 -3.93 46.69 29.06
CA VAL A 319 -3.91 47.56 30.24
C VAL A 319 -3.21 46.88 31.43
N ARG A 320 -1.89 46.66 31.32
CA ARG A 320 -0.98 46.59 32.49
C ARG A 320 0.50 46.49 32.09
N ALA A 321 1.05 47.59 31.62
CA ALA A 321 2.45 47.96 31.86
C ALA A 321 2.53 49.49 31.74
N GLY A 322 2.76 50.17 32.85
CA GLY A 322 2.64 51.63 32.97
C GLY A 322 3.87 52.40 32.48
N SER A 323 3.61 53.68 32.17
CA SER A 323 4.41 54.91 32.45
C SER A 323 5.82 55.00 31.80
N VAL A 324 6.21 55.98 30.96
CA VAL A 324 6.14 57.47 31.03
C VAL A 324 6.41 58.09 29.61
N PRO A 325 6.01 59.35 29.28
CA PRO A 325 5.99 59.99 27.94
C PRO A 325 7.10 61.10 27.77
N PRO A 326 6.98 62.11 26.87
CA PRO A 326 6.89 62.11 25.40
C PRO A 326 8.00 62.97 24.72
N SER A 327 8.26 62.76 23.43
CA SER A 327 8.86 63.80 22.57
C SER A 327 8.44 63.64 21.11
N ALA A 328 7.84 64.69 20.57
CA ALA A 328 7.52 64.92 19.15
C ALA A 328 8.04 66.35 18.81
N PRO A 329 7.90 66.92 17.58
CA PRO A 329 7.29 66.39 16.35
C PRO A 329 8.07 66.77 15.03
N ALA A 330 7.38 66.59 13.89
CA ALA A 330 7.54 67.16 12.52
C ALA A 330 8.14 66.22 11.46
N ALA A 331 7.67 66.14 10.21
CA ALA A 331 6.51 66.69 9.49
C ALA A 331 6.38 65.98 8.11
N GLU A 332 5.15 65.98 7.56
CA GLU A 332 4.64 66.00 6.15
C GLU A 332 5.52 65.54 4.95
N GLU A 333 5.03 64.93 3.85
CA GLU A 333 3.85 65.26 3.01
C GLU A 333 3.64 64.22 1.86
N GLY A 334 2.37 64.01 1.42
CA GLY A 334 1.84 63.66 0.05
C GLY A 334 2.29 62.38 -0.72
N ALA A 335 1.48 61.66 -1.53
CA ALA A 335 0.10 61.80 -2.00
C ALA A 335 -0.36 60.52 -2.79
N LYS A 336 -1.69 60.23 -2.73
CA LYS A 336 -2.62 59.68 -3.77
C LYS A 336 -2.37 58.31 -4.43
N GLU A 337 -3.20 57.31 -4.10
CA GLU A 337 -4.47 56.86 -4.77
C GLU A 337 -4.26 55.79 -5.87
N LEU A 338 -4.89 54.62 -5.72
CA LEU A 338 -6.02 54.17 -6.56
C LEU A 338 -6.51 52.77 -6.14
N HIS A 339 -7.77 52.69 -5.71
CA HIS A 339 -8.54 51.47 -5.57
C HIS A 339 -8.87 50.86 -6.94
N LYS A 340 -8.64 49.55 -7.10
CA LYS A 340 -9.53 48.72 -7.93
C LYS A 340 -9.49 47.25 -7.51
N LYS A 341 -10.60 46.79 -6.94
CA LYS A 341 -10.95 45.37 -6.80
C LYS A 341 -11.26 44.79 -8.19
N PRO A 342 -10.94 43.53 -8.45
CA PRO A 342 -11.89 42.71 -9.20
C PRO A 342 -12.23 41.40 -8.48
N ALA A 343 -13.40 40.91 -8.86
CA ALA A 343 -14.05 39.69 -8.43
C ALA A 343 -13.33 38.41 -8.92
N ALA A 344 -13.72 37.29 -8.33
CA ALA A 344 -13.24 35.93 -8.62
C ALA A 344 -13.48 35.49 -10.08
N PRO A 345 -12.64 34.57 -10.59
CA PRO A 345 -13.03 33.59 -11.59
C PRO A 345 -13.20 32.19 -10.98
N ASP A 346 -14.11 31.43 -11.62
CA ASP A 346 -14.48 30.04 -11.41
C ASP A 346 -13.32 29.03 -11.58
N PRO A 347 -13.51 27.76 -11.15
CA PRO A 347 -12.52 26.70 -11.23
C PRO A 347 -12.53 26.05 -12.61
N ASP A 348 -11.36 25.86 -13.22
CA ASP A 348 -10.93 24.72 -14.03
C ASP A 348 -9.62 25.08 -14.76
N ASP A 349 -8.81 24.06 -15.03
CA ASP A 349 -7.50 24.05 -15.72
C ASP A 349 -6.27 24.51 -14.94
N ASP A 350 -5.59 23.55 -14.33
CA ASP A 350 -4.13 23.37 -14.49
C ASP A 350 -3.83 21.88 -14.19
N ASP A 351 -3.98 21.05 -15.22
CA ASP A 351 -3.42 19.69 -15.30
C ASP A 351 -1.91 19.87 -15.50
N ASP A 352 -1.12 19.73 -14.43
CA ASP A 352 0.33 19.78 -14.50
C ASP A 352 0.87 18.54 -15.21
N ASP A 353 1.12 18.71 -16.52
CA ASP A 353 1.93 17.85 -17.39
C ASP A 353 3.06 17.16 -16.59
N VAL A 354 2.87 15.87 -16.30
CA VAL A 354 3.95 15.00 -15.81
C VAL A 354 4.88 14.76 -16.99
N GLN A 355 5.80 15.71 -17.19
CA GLN A 355 6.95 15.49 -18.07
C GLN A 355 7.77 14.35 -17.45
N ASP A 356 8.05 13.34 -18.27
CA ASP A 356 8.95 12.24 -17.95
C ASP A 356 10.38 12.81 -17.89
N ILE A 357 10.71 13.42 -16.77
CA ILE A 357 11.99 14.09 -16.56
C ILE A 357 13.03 13.01 -16.31
N ASP A 358 14.00 12.91 -17.24
CA ASP A 358 15.13 12.02 -17.07
C ASP A 358 16.07 12.55 -15.97
N TYR A 359 15.95 11.99 -14.77
CA TYR A 359 16.82 12.29 -13.63
C TYR A 359 18.19 11.58 -13.72
N SER A 360 18.43 10.71 -14.71
CA SER A 360 19.62 9.85 -14.75
C SER A 360 20.93 10.64 -14.74
N ALA A 361 21.04 11.66 -15.60
CA ALA A 361 22.22 12.52 -15.67
C ALA A 361 22.42 13.36 -14.39
N TYR A 362 21.32 13.77 -13.75
CA TYR A 362 21.35 14.52 -12.50
C TYR A 362 21.84 13.64 -11.33
N MET A 363 21.31 12.42 -11.24
CA MET A 363 21.66 11.46 -10.19
C MET A 363 23.14 11.04 -10.27
N ASP A 364 23.68 10.88 -11.48
CA ASP A 364 25.10 10.58 -11.67
C ASP A 364 26.01 11.72 -11.21
N LYS A 365 25.64 12.98 -11.50
CA LYS A 365 26.39 14.16 -11.07
C LYS A 365 26.31 14.35 -9.55
N MET A 366 25.10 14.28 -8.99
CA MET A 366 24.87 14.30 -7.54
C MET A 366 25.68 13.22 -6.83
N LYS A 367 25.66 11.98 -7.34
CA LYS A 367 26.44 10.87 -6.76
C LYS A 367 27.93 11.18 -6.74
N LYS A 368 28.47 11.78 -7.80
CA LYS A 368 29.87 12.17 -7.89
C LYS A 368 30.23 13.27 -6.89
N ASP A 369 29.36 14.27 -6.74
CA ASP A 369 29.58 15.40 -5.83
C ASP A 369 29.56 14.95 -4.36
N ILE A 370 28.58 14.12 -3.98
CA ILE A 370 28.49 13.54 -2.64
C ILE A 370 29.69 12.63 -2.35
N GLN A 371 30.10 11.79 -3.31
CA GLN A 371 31.26 10.91 -3.14
C GLN A 371 32.59 11.68 -3.05
N ALA A 372 32.72 12.83 -3.73
CA ALA A 372 33.92 13.66 -3.66
C ALA A 372 34.13 14.29 -2.27
N LYS A 373 33.06 14.47 -1.49
CA LYS A 373 33.10 15.04 -0.13
C LYS A 373 33.23 13.99 0.96
N TRP A 374 32.90 12.74 0.65
CA TRP A 374 32.92 11.65 1.60
C TRP A 374 34.34 11.27 2.07
N LYS A 375 34.57 11.22 3.38
CA LYS A 375 35.85 10.82 4.01
C LYS A 375 35.65 9.60 4.93
N PRO A 376 35.72 8.37 4.39
CA PRO A 376 35.46 7.18 5.19
C PRO A 376 36.57 6.97 6.23
N PRO A 377 36.23 6.53 7.47
CA PRO A 377 37.22 6.11 8.45
C PRO A 377 38.07 4.93 7.95
N LYS A 378 39.40 4.99 8.15
CA LYS A 378 40.33 3.92 7.74
C LYS A 378 40.29 2.74 8.73
N GLY A 379 40.39 1.51 8.23
CA GLY A 379 40.61 0.30 9.05
C GLY A 379 39.37 -0.48 9.48
N ILE A 380 38.18 -0.17 8.93
CA ILE A 380 36.93 -0.90 9.23
C ILE A 380 36.53 -1.74 8.02
N GLU A 381 36.32 -3.04 8.24
CA GLU A 381 35.82 -3.97 7.20
C GLU A 381 34.42 -3.57 6.72
N GLN A 382 34.14 -3.86 5.45
CA GLN A 382 32.98 -3.44 4.67
C GLN A 382 31.69 -3.33 5.48
N ARG A 383 31.20 -2.09 5.67
CA ARG A 383 29.85 -1.84 6.16
C ARG A 383 29.09 -0.95 5.18
N ARG A 384 27.77 -0.87 5.32
CA ARG A 384 26.91 -0.07 4.45
C ARG A 384 26.22 0.98 5.30
N VAL A 385 26.10 2.20 4.78
CA VAL A 385 25.27 3.25 5.37
C VAL A 385 24.22 3.66 4.36
N GLY A 386 22.96 3.58 4.77
CA GLY A 386 21.82 4.12 4.03
C GLY A 386 21.35 5.41 4.67
N VAL A 387 21.31 6.48 3.89
CA VAL A 387 20.79 7.78 4.32
C VAL A 387 19.61 8.19 3.44
N THR A 388 18.70 8.95 4.03
CA THR A 388 17.63 9.63 3.30
C THR A 388 17.78 11.13 3.54
N PHE A 389 17.66 11.92 2.47
CA PHE A 389 17.72 13.37 2.53
C PHE A 389 16.84 13.97 1.44
N ARG A 390 16.51 15.26 1.55
CA ARG A 390 15.65 15.96 0.61
C ARG A 390 16.43 17.08 -0.08
N ILE A 391 16.30 17.17 -1.40
CA ILE A 391 16.90 18.24 -2.20
C ILE A 391 15.80 19.22 -2.62
N ASN A 392 16.00 20.50 -2.34
CA ASN A 392 15.12 21.55 -2.84
C ASN A 392 15.48 21.93 -4.29
N ARG A 393 14.59 22.63 -4.99
CA ARG A 393 14.80 23.07 -6.37
C ARG A 393 16.07 23.92 -6.58
N ASP A 394 16.54 24.60 -5.55
CA ASP A 394 17.78 25.39 -5.55
C ASP A 394 19.07 24.57 -5.36
N GLY A 395 18.96 23.25 -5.17
CA GLY A 395 20.08 22.35 -4.93
C GLY A 395 20.48 22.22 -3.46
N SER A 396 19.79 22.88 -2.51
CA SER A 396 20.07 22.71 -1.08
C SER A 396 19.62 21.34 -0.57
N ILE A 397 20.50 20.68 0.21
CA ILE A 397 20.22 19.41 0.88
C ILE A 397 19.73 19.69 2.30
N VAL A 398 18.58 19.12 2.66
CA VAL A 398 17.95 19.26 3.97
C VAL A 398 17.45 17.90 4.46
N ASP A 399 17.11 17.80 5.75
CA ASP A 399 16.49 16.62 6.36
C ASP A 399 17.32 15.31 6.24
N GLY A 400 18.65 15.42 6.26
CA GLY A 400 19.55 14.26 6.20
C GLY A 400 19.45 13.37 7.45
N THR A 401 19.03 12.13 7.27
CA THR A 401 18.85 11.13 8.34
C THR A 401 19.43 9.77 7.94
N VAL A 402 19.92 9.02 8.93
CA VAL A 402 20.43 7.66 8.74
C VAL A 402 19.26 6.68 8.88
N VAL A 403 18.93 5.96 7.81
CA VAL A 403 17.86 4.94 7.78
C VAL A 403 18.42 3.52 7.93
N GLU A 404 19.69 3.32 7.61
CA GLU A 404 20.40 2.05 7.76
C GLU A 404 21.79 2.36 8.33
N SER A 405 21.94 2.16 9.64
CA SER A 405 23.19 2.38 10.35
C SER A 405 24.23 1.34 9.96
N SER A 406 25.48 1.77 9.80
CA SER A 406 26.62 0.85 9.66
C SER A 406 26.96 0.10 10.95
N GLY A 407 26.30 0.40 12.07
CA GLY A 407 26.66 -0.11 13.39
C GLY A 407 27.97 0.47 13.92
N VAL A 408 28.46 1.58 13.34
CA VAL A 408 29.56 2.41 13.84
C VAL A 408 29.16 3.87 13.69
N GLU A 409 28.92 4.54 14.81
CA GLU A 409 28.44 5.93 14.85
C GLU A 409 29.34 6.91 14.08
N ALA A 410 30.67 6.72 14.12
CA ALA A 410 31.62 7.57 13.40
C ALA A 410 31.45 7.52 11.86
N ILE A 411 31.02 6.39 11.29
CA ILE A 411 30.77 6.25 9.84
C ILE A 411 29.43 6.90 9.50
N ASP A 412 28.42 6.69 10.34
CA ASP A 412 27.10 7.28 10.17
C ASP A 412 27.15 8.81 10.26
N GLN A 413 27.95 9.36 11.17
CA GLN A 413 28.23 10.81 11.26
C GLN A 413 28.98 11.32 10.03
N SER A 414 30.05 10.61 9.59
CA SER A 414 30.77 10.96 8.36
C SER A 414 29.83 11.01 7.15
N ALA A 415 28.74 10.24 7.16
CA ALA A 415 27.75 10.25 6.10
C ALA A 415 26.88 11.50 6.06
N LEU A 416 26.40 11.91 7.22
CA LEU A 416 25.62 13.12 7.36
C LEU A 416 26.47 14.36 7.09
N GLU A 417 27.75 14.34 7.49
CA GLU A 417 28.71 15.40 7.18
C GLU A 417 28.96 15.52 5.67
N ALA A 418 29.14 14.41 4.96
CA ALA A 418 29.33 14.44 3.51
C ALA A 418 28.14 15.04 2.77
N LEU A 419 26.91 14.78 3.23
CA LEU A 419 25.70 15.39 2.68
C LEU A 419 25.65 16.90 2.93
N LYS A 420 26.04 17.32 4.14
CA LYS A 420 26.09 18.73 4.52
C LYS A 420 27.15 19.49 3.71
N ASP A 421 28.32 18.89 3.52
CA ASP A 421 29.44 19.46 2.75
C ASP A 421 29.21 19.45 1.24
N ALA A 422 28.34 18.57 0.75
CA ALA A 422 27.91 18.55 -0.64
C ALA A 422 26.83 19.63 -0.93
N SER A 423 26.20 20.19 0.11
CA SER A 423 25.17 21.21 -0.05
C SER A 423 25.77 22.61 -0.29
N PRO A 424 25.29 23.39 -1.28
CA PRO A 424 24.29 23.01 -2.28
C PRO A 424 24.91 22.22 -3.45
N ILE A 425 24.17 21.23 -3.96
CA ILE A 425 24.45 20.54 -5.23
C ILE A 425 23.78 21.30 -6.39
N ASP A 426 23.86 20.77 -7.61
CA ASP A 426 23.16 21.37 -8.73
C ASP A 426 21.64 21.46 -8.50
N PRO A 427 20.99 22.50 -9.02
CA PRO A 427 19.54 22.62 -8.96
C PRO A 427 18.86 21.47 -9.71
N LEU A 428 17.68 21.09 -9.24
CA LEU A 428 16.90 20.01 -9.84
C LEU A 428 16.56 20.32 -11.32
N PRO A 429 16.46 19.29 -12.19
CA PRO A 429 16.09 19.47 -13.59
C PRO A 429 14.79 20.26 -13.77
N LYS A 430 14.67 20.98 -14.89
CA LYS A 430 13.46 21.76 -15.19
C LYS A 430 12.24 20.84 -15.23
N GLY A 431 11.20 21.20 -14.48
CA GLY A 431 9.97 20.42 -14.31
C GLY A 431 9.93 19.59 -13.01
N ALA A 432 11.03 19.50 -12.26
CA ALA A 432 11.04 18.77 -11.00
C ALA A 432 10.16 19.44 -9.93
N PRO A 433 9.55 18.67 -9.01
CA PRO A 433 8.77 19.20 -7.90
C PRO A 433 9.64 20.10 -6.98
N ARG A 434 9.00 20.88 -6.11
CA ARG A 434 9.69 21.85 -5.23
C ARG A 434 10.80 21.22 -4.36
N SER A 435 10.65 19.94 -4.04
CA SER A 435 11.71 19.13 -3.46
C SER A 435 11.57 17.66 -3.80
N VAL A 436 12.69 16.95 -3.88
CA VAL A 436 12.76 15.51 -4.14
C VAL A 436 13.45 14.83 -2.97
N GLU A 437 12.82 13.78 -2.43
CA GLU A 437 13.42 12.92 -1.40
C GLU A 437 14.27 11.83 -2.06
N ILE A 438 15.51 11.69 -1.61
CA ILE A 438 16.48 10.74 -2.15
C ILE A 438 16.94 9.81 -1.05
N ARG A 439 16.81 8.51 -1.33
CA ARG A 439 17.49 7.46 -0.57
C ARG A 439 18.81 7.14 -1.23
N TYR A 440 19.91 7.45 -0.54
CA TYR A 440 21.27 7.23 -1.04
C TYR A 440 21.99 6.18 -0.20
N ARG A 441 22.75 5.31 -0.87
CA ARG A 441 23.57 4.28 -0.23
C ARG A 441 25.05 4.56 -0.48
N PHE A 442 25.81 4.61 0.59
CA PHE A 442 27.27 4.68 0.52
C PHE A 442 27.85 3.27 0.41
N ASP A 443 28.29 2.91 -0.78
CA ASP A 443 29.05 1.68 -1.04
C ASP A 443 30.54 2.04 -1.17
N TRP A 444 31.39 1.53 -0.27
CA TRP A 444 32.85 1.67 -0.40
C TRP A 444 33.54 0.31 -0.36
N LYS A 445 34.61 0.16 -1.14
CA LYS A 445 35.55 -0.95 -1.05
C LYS A 445 36.86 -0.38 -0.53
N VAL A 446 37.36 -0.92 0.59
CA VAL A 446 38.71 -0.59 1.05
C VAL A 446 39.70 -1.26 0.09
N THR A 447 40.46 -0.47 -0.66
CA THR A 447 41.70 -0.97 -1.27
C THR A 447 42.69 -1.16 -0.12
N GLN A 448 43.20 -2.39 0.05
CA GLN A 448 44.22 -2.71 1.05
C GLN A 448 45.47 -1.85 0.86
#